data_AF-A0A2N9NI46-F1
#
_entry.id   AF-A0A2N9NI46-F1
#
_cell.length_a   1.000
_cell.length_b   1.000
_cell.length_c   1.000
_cell.angle_alpha   90.00
_cell.angle_beta   90.00
_cell.angle_gamma   90.00
#
_symmetry.space_group_name_H-M   'P 1'
#
loop_
_entity.id
_entity.type
_entity.pdbx_description
1 polymer ?
#
loop_
_entity_poly.entity_id
_entity_poly.type
_entity_poly.pdbx_seq_one_letter_code
_entity_poly.pdbx_strand_id
1 'polypeptide(L)' 'MAPEICVEVWSPSNTPEELEMKRRLYFDKGALEFWVCNEQGEISFFGHQGSLSQSRLCPGFPAEINGGA' A
#
# COMPACT_ATOMS: atom_id res chain seq x y z
N MET A 1 15.32 -6.82 -6.32
CA MET A 1 14.52 -7.14 -5.12
C MET A 1 13.64 -5.95 -4.83
N ALA A 2 12.42 -6.16 -4.33
CA ALA A 2 11.57 -5.08 -3.87
C ALA A 2 12.00 -4.61 -2.46
N PRO A 3 11.71 -3.36 -2.07
CA PRO A 3 11.82 -2.93 -0.66
C PRO A 3 10.88 -3.71 0.26
N GLU A 4 11.08 -3.67 1.58
CA GLU A 4 10.16 -4.31 2.54
C GLU A 4 8.74 -3.72 2.48
N ILE A 5 8.61 -2.43 2.17
CA ILE A 5 7.34 -1.73 2.03
C ILE A 5 7.29 -1.09 0.63
N CYS A 6 6.29 -1.44 -0.17
CA CYS A 6 5.97 -0.77 -1.42
C CYS A 6 4.69 0.06 -1.25
N VAL A 7 4.72 1.34 -1.61
CA VAL A 7 3.55 2.23 -1.55
C VAL A 7 3.17 2.66 -2.96
N GLU A 8 1.91 2.45 -3.33
CA GLU A 8 1.32 2.95 -4.57
C GLU A 8 0.28 4.03 -4.27
N VAL A 9 0.14 4.99 -5.17
CA VAL A 9 -0.88 6.04 -5.07
C VAL A 9 -1.98 5.72 -6.08
N TRP A 10 -3.23 5.65 -5.63
CA TRP A 10 -4.38 5.50 -6.51
C TRP A 10 -4.53 6.75 -7.38
N SER A 11 -4.84 6.54 -8.64
CA SER A 11 -5.26 7.58 -9.57
C SER A 11 -6.46 7.10 -10.39
N PRO A 12 -7.28 7.98 -10.96
CA PRO A 12 -8.39 7.60 -11.83
C PRO A 12 -7.96 6.82 -13.08
N SER A 13 -6.67 6.89 -13.45
CA SER A 13 -6.08 6.11 -14.53
C SER A 13 -5.68 4.69 -14.13
N ASN A 14 -5.68 4.34 -12.83
CA ASN A 14 -5.39 2.99 -12.38
C ASN A 14 -6.67 2.18 -12.27
N THR A 15 -6.58 0.89 -12.58
CA THR A 15 -7.67 -0.05 -12.29
C THR A 15 -7.38 -0.86 -11.03
N PRO A 16 -8.42 -1.40 -10.35
CA PRO A 16 -8.23 -2.31 -9.22
C PRO A 16 -7.38 -3.54 -9.60
N GLU A 17 -7.52 -4.04 -10.83
CA GLU A 17 -6.76 -5.17 -11.35
C GLU A 17 -5.27 -4.86 -11.50
N GLU A 18 -4.92 -3.64 -11.94
CA GLU A 18 -3.53 -3.19 -12.02
C GLU A 18 -2.88 -3.13 -10.64
N LEU A 19 -3.58 -2.58 -9.64
CA LEU A 19 -3.08 -2.56 -8.27
C LEU A 19 -2.90 -3.96 -7.69
N GLU A 20 -3.87 -4.86 -7.93
CA GLU A 20 -3.76 -6.24 -7.49
C GLU A 20 -2.60 -6.98 -8.17
N MET A 21 -2.37 -6.72 -9.47
CA MET A 21 -1.20 -7.25 -10.19
C MET A 21 0.11 -6.75 -9.56
N LYS A 22 0.24 -5.44 -9.33
CA LYS A 22 1.43 -4.85 -8.71
C LYS A 22 1.66 -5.40 -7.30
N ARG A 23 0.60 -5.52 -6.50
CA ARG A 23 0.64 -6.08 -5.15
C ARG A 23 1.23 -7.49 -5.17
N ARG A 24 0.72 -8.39 -6.04
CA ARG A 24 1.27 -9.74 -6.21
C ARG A 24 2.73 -9.71 -6.66
N LEU A 25 3.05 -8.90 -7.67
CA LEU A 25 4.41 -8.77 -8.19
C LEU A 25 5.40 -8.34 -7.10
N TYR A 26 5.04 -7.37 -6.25
CA TYR A 26 5.95 -6.91 -5.21
C TYR A 26 6.13 -7.91 -4.08
N PHE A 27 5.06 -8.63 -3.69
CA PHE A 27 5.20 -9.76 -2.77
C PHE A 27 6.11 -10.86 -3.35
N ASP A 28 5.97 -11.21 -4.63
CA ASP A 28 6.85 -12.18 -5.31
C ASP A 28 8.31 -11.70 -5.39
N LYS A 29 8.54 -10.38 -5.32
CA LYS A 29 9.87 -9.75 -5.31
C LYS A 29 10.42 -9.48 -3.91
N GLY A 30 9.73 -9.92 -2.87
CA GLY A 30 10.19 -9.89 -1.48
C GLY A 30 9.65 -8.75 -0.62
N ALA A 31 8.68 -7.97 -1.10
CA ALA A 31 8.00 -7.01 -0.24
C ALA A 31 7.27 -7.73 0.89
N LEU A 32 7.22 -7.12 2.07
CA LEU A 32 6.53 -7.64 3.25
C LEU A 32 5.18 -6.95 3.45
N GLU A 33 5.09 -5.68 3.04
CA GLU A 33 3.85 -4.92 3.00
C GLU A 33 3.70 -4.15 1.68
N PHE A 34 2.45 -4.00 1.25
CA PHE A 34 2.05 -3.19 0.11
C PHE A 34 0.96 -2.23 0.57
N TRP A 35 1.14 -0.94 0.33
CA TRP A 35 0.18 0.08 0.78
C TRP A 35 -0.40 0.82 -0.43
N VAL A 36 -1.65 1.21 -0.33
CA VAL A 36 -2.32 2.04 -1.33
C VAL A 36 -2.82 3.31 -0.66
N CYS A 37 -2.35 4.47 -1.13
CA CYS A 37 -2.87 5.77 -0.74
C CYS A 37 -3.95 6.20 -1.74
N ASN A 38 -5.16 6.52 -1.28
CA ASN A 38 -6.18 7.08 -2.17
C ASN A 38 -6.09 8.61 -2.30
N GLU A 39 -6.96 9.19 -3.13
CA GLU A 39 -6.98 10.65 -3.39
C GLU A 39 -7.34 11.47 -2.14
N GLN A 40 -7.99 10.86 -1.14
CA GLN A 40 -8.34 11.47 0.13
C GLN A 40 -7.18 11.35 1.16
N GLY A 41 -6.09 10.67 0.80
CA GLY A 41 -4.98 10.42 1.71
C GLY A 41 -5.19 9.21 2.64
N GLU A 42 -6.27 8.45 2.47
CA GLU A 42 -6.49 7.22 3.24
C GLU A 42 -5.54 6.13 2.76
N ILE A 43 -4.97 5.38 3.71
CA ILE A 43 -3.96 4.37 3.48
C ILE A 43 -4.55 2.99 3.74
N SER A 44 -4.62 2.16 2.70
CA SER A 44 -4.94 0.74 2.81
C SER A 44 -3.66 -0.08 2.94
N PHE A 45 -3.50 -0.79 4.06
CA PHE A 45 -2.34 -1.64 4.32
C PHE A 45 -2.60 -3.10 3.94
N PHE A 46 -1.67 -3.73 3.26
CA PHE A 46 -1.74 -5.15 2.91
C PHE A 46 -0.43 -5.86 3.28
N GLY A 47 -0.56 -7.03 3.92
CA GLY A 47 0.53 -8.00 4.05
C GLY A 47 0.26 -9.24 3.20
N HIS A 48 1.13 -10.25 3.30
CA HIS A 48 0.96 -11.53 2.58
C HIS A 48 -0.38 -12.24 2.87
N GLN A 49 -0.96 -12.02 4.06
CA GLN A 49 -2.22 -12.65 4.48
C GLN A 49 -3.46 -11.80 4.12
N GLY A 50 -3.29 -10.67 3.42
CA GLY A 50 -4.37 -9.76 3.04
C GLY A 50 -4.31 -8.42 3.77
N SER A 51 -5.46 -7.77 3.91
CA SER A 51 -5.59 -6.44 4.52
C SER A 51 -5.19 -6.44 5.99
N LEU A 52 -4.61 -5.32 6.42
CA LEU A 52 -4.19 -5.05 7.79
C LEU A 52 -4.86 -3.78 8.30
N SER A 53 -5.14 -3.72 9.61
CA SER A 53 -5.66 -2.50 10.24
C SER A 53 -4.62 -1.39 10.39
N GLN A 54 -3.32 -1.74 10.39
CA GLN A 54 -2.17 -0.84 10.44
C GLN A 54 -0.94 -1.57 9.93
N SER A 55 0.13 -0.83 9.61
CA SER A 55 1.42 -1.43 9.30
C SER A 55 2.01 -2.17 10.50
N ARG A 56 2.60 -3.35 10.26
CA ARG A 56 3.38 -4.10 11.25
C ARG A 56 4.83 -3.61 11.31
N LEU A 57 5.37 -3.16 10.18
CA LEU A 57 6.73 -2.64 10.06
C LEU A 57 6.86 -1.17 10.50
N CYS A 58 5.81 -0.37 10.31
CA CYS A 58 5.75 1.03 10.72
C CYS A 58 4.44 1.33 11.48
N PRO A 59 4.27 0.83 12.73
CA PRO A 59 3.01 1.00 13.47
C PRO A 59 2.64 2.46 13.79
N GLY A 60 3.61 3.37 13.73
CA GLY A 60 3.39 4.81 13.92
C GLY A 60 2.94 5.55 12.66
N PHE A 61 2.92 4.90 11.50
CA PHE A 61 2.42 5.52 10.27
C PHE A 61 0.89 5.63 10.33
N PRO A 62 0.31 6.81 10.05
CA PRO A 62 -1.13 7.00 10.17
C PRO A 62 -1.88 6.28 9.05
N ALA A 63 -3.13 5.89 9.32
CA ALA A 63 -4.02 5.34 8.30
C ALA A 63 -4.62 6.40 7.36
N GLU A 64 -4.34 7.68 7.62
CA GLU A 64 -4.78 8.81 6.82
C GLU A 64 -3.71 9.90 6.89
N ILE A 65 -3.29 10.41 5.73
CA ILE A 65 -2.40 11.55 5.62
C ILE A 65 -3.18 12.76 5.11
N ASN A 66 -3.28 13.79 5.93
CA ASN A 66 -3.78 15.06 5.46
C ASN A 66 -2.64 15.76 4.73
N GLY A 67 -2.85 16.11 3.45
CA GLY A 67 -1.99 17.05 2.72
C GLY A 67 -2.10 18.42 3.36
N GLY A 68 -1.48 18.61 4.52
CA GLY A 68 -1.37 19.90 5.18
C GLY A 68 -0.68 20.88 4.25
N ALA A 69 -1.27 22.08 4.15
CA ALA A 69 -0.82 23.24 3.39
C ALA A 69 0.70 23.53 3.50
#